data_AF-A0A6H1TS20-F1
#
_entry.id   AF-A0A6H1TS20-F1
#
_cell.length_a   1.000
_cell.length_b   1.000
_cell.length_c   1.000
_cell.angle_alpha   90.00
_cell.angle_beta   90.00
_cell.angle_gamma   90.00
#
_symmetry.space_group_name_H-M   'P 1'
#
loop_
_entity.id
_entity.type
_entity.pdbx_description
1 polymer ?
#
loop_
_entity_poly.entity_id
_entity_poly.type
_entity_poly.pdbx_seq_one_letter_code
_entity_poly.pdbx_strand_id
1 'polypeptide(L)'
;MAWKFFHIFATWIFLSTAFGLSTLSLDSRPVRAQGTVTTESEGLTTEWNSFEPPDRGTPGRRVGGGTRSRCPRAALELTALVPETNLGRTVAAYPTLFFYVPGIPNSSEKVEFELVDANDPDRVLYKSLVSIPERGGTIAISVPDDGSATPLEPDTYYNWYLSFECDPNMLVGGWIERVELTTPLQDELEAASPGDRLAIYEREGLWYDLLAELFQLRQDRPADPLLEARWQQLLATVKLDDRAEEPLLDLPMMPLEAPDAPNEEF
;
A
#
# COMPACT_ATOMS: atom_id res chain seq x y z
N MET A 1 38.11 -31.38 40.77
CA MET A 1 38.48 -32.10 42.01
C MET A 1 39.22 -31.14 42.92
N ALA A 2 38.86 -31.14 44.21
CA ALA A 2 39.36 -30.29 45.31
C ALA A 2 40.91 -30.26 45.39
N TRP A 3 41.58 -29.25 45.96
CA TRP A 3 41.58 -28.97 47.40
C TRP A 3 42.27 -27.62 47.74
N LYS A 4 41.60 -26.88 48.63
CA LYS A 4 41.97 -25.77 49.54
C LYS A 4 43.39 -25.78 50.11
N PHE A 5 43.92 -24.58 50.40
CA PHE A 5 44.62 -24.11 51.61
C PHE A 5 44.67 -22.56 51.49
N PHE A 6 44.49 -21.69 52.50
CA PHE A 6 45.22 -21.56 53.76
C PHE A 6 44.50 -20.55 54.69
N HIS A 7 44.57 -20.76 56.00
CA HIS A 7 44.04 -19.86 57.05
C HIS A 7 45.02 -18.71 57.35
N ILE A 8 44.50 -17.49 57.60
CA ILE A 8 45.15 -16.52 58.51
C ILE A 8 44.07 -15.82 59.35
N PHE A 9 44.23 -15.93 60.67
CA PHE A 9 43.53 -15.18 61.70
C PHE A 9 44.04 -13.73 61.76
N ALA A 10 43.15 -12.75 61.86
CA ALA A 10 43.50 -11.41 62.33
C ALA A 10 42.33 -10.82 63.14
N THR A 11 42.50 -10.79 64.46
CA THR A 11 41.68 -10.08 65.44
C THR A 11 41.95 -8.58 65.37
N TRP A 12 40.92 -7.74 65.23
CA TRP A 12 41.01 -6.29 65.48
C TRP A 12 39.77 -5.77 66.21
N ILE A 13 39.96 -5.62 67.52
CA ILE A 13 39.61 -4.51 68.42
C ILE A 13 38.44 -3.60 68.01
N PHE A 14 37.44 -3.56 68.90
CA PHE A 14 36.32 -2.62 68.94
C PHE A 14 36.76 -1.16 69.06
N LEU A 15 36.15 -0.28 68.27
CA LEU A 15 36.00 1.12 68.63
C LEU A 15 34.59 1.60 68.26
N SER A 16 33.72 1.68 69.27
CA SER A 16 32.40 2.28 69.17
C SER A 16 32.54 3.79 68.98
N THR A 17 32.12 4.30 67.83
CA THR A 17 31.72 5.70 67.66
C THR A 17 30.22 5.73 67.40
N ALA A 18 29.48 6.23 68.39
CA ALA A 18 28.07 6.52 68.27
C ALA A 18 27.91 7.80 67.43
N PHE A 19 27.57 7.64 66.15
CA PHE A 19 27.04 8.73 65.33
C PHE A 19 25.51 8.64 65.34
N GLY A 20 24.89 9.59 66.04
CA GLY A 20 23.45 9.79 65.97
C GLY A 20 23.07 10.34 64.60
N LEU A 21 22.39 9.51 63.79
CA LEU A 21 21.65 9.98 62.63
C LEU A 21 20.23 10.32 63.09
N SER A 22 19.92 11.61 63.17
CA SER A 22 18.55 12.10 63.19
C SER A 22 17.89 11.74 61.85
N THR A 23 16.97 10.78 61.86
CA THR A 23 16.15 10.48 60.69
C THR A 23 15.08 11.56 60.56
N LEU A 24 15.26 12.47 59.61
CA LEU A 24 14.15 13.27 59.09
C LEU A 24 13.20 12.31 58.37
N SER A 25 12.06 12.01 58.99
CA SER A 25 10.95 11.36 58.29
C SER A 25 10.41 12.33 57.24
N LEU A 26 10.80 12.15 55.97
CA LEU A 26 10.03 12.67 54.86
C LEU A 26 8.73 11.86 54.80
N ASP A 27 7.62 12.47 55.23
CA ASP A 27 6.28 11.97 54.98
C ASP A 27 5.96 12.14 53.49
N SER A 28 6.42 11.17 52.68
CA SER A 28 6.11 11.12 51.25
C SER A 28 4.68 10.61 51.08
N ARG A 29 3.71 11.51 51.22
CA ARG A 29 2.36 11.26 50.72
C ARG A 29 2.46 10.95 49.22
N PRO A 30 1.99 9.78 48.74
CA PRO A 30 1.92 9.56 47.31
C PRO A 30 0.93 10.56 46.73
N VAL A 31 1.44 11.54 45.97
CA VAL A 31 0.61 12.38 45.10
C VAL A 31 0.03 11.42 44.07
N ARG A 32 -1.24 11.08 44.24
CA ARG A 32 -2.02 10.42 43.19
C ARG A 32 -2.24 11.46 42.09
N ALA A 33 -1.27 11.55 41.18
CA ALA A 33 -1.50 12.20 39.91
C ALA A 33 -2.58 11.38 39.19
N GLN A 34 -3.81 11.88 39.19
CA GLN A 34 -4.77 11.51 38.17
C GLN A 34 -4.27 12.14 36.87
N GLY A 35 -3.27 11.50 36.25
CA GLY A 35 -3.07 11.65 34.83
C GLY A 35 -4.34 11.11 34.20
N THR A 36 -5.22 12.00 33.77
CA THR A 36 -6.16 11.68 32.71
C THR A 36 -5.29 11.22 31.55
N VAL A 37 -5.13 9.91 31.40
CA VAL A 37 -4.81 9.32 30.12
C VAL A 37 -6.08 9.58 29.31
N THR A 38 -6.15 10.76 28.72
CA THR A 38 -6.92 10.95 27.51
C THR A 38 -6.29 9.96 26.55
N THR A 39 -6.92 8.81 26.39
CA THR A 39 -6.74 7.99 25.20
C THR A 39 -7.30 8.82 24.06
N GLU A 40 -6.53 9.81 23.62
CA GLU A 40 -6.62 10.35 22.28
C GLU A 40 -6.25 9.16 21.39
N SER A 41 -7.29 8.46 20.95
CA SER A 41 -7.26 7.80 19.67
C SER A 41 -6.96 8.91 18.65
N GLU A 42 -5.68 9.24 18.46
CA GLU A 42 -5.19 9.90 17.26
C GLU A 42 -5.40 8.93 16.09
N GLY A 43 -6.68 8.75 15.72
CA GLY A 43 -7.02 8.32 14.39
C GLY A 43 -6.69 9.50 13.49
N LEU A 44 -5.44 9.57 13.04
CA LEU A 44 -5.13 10.23 11.78
C LEU A 44 -5.76 9.38 10.68
N THR A 45 -7.10 9.43 10.59
CA THR A 45 -7.83 8.84 9.48
C THR A 45 -7.61 9.79 8.32
N THR A 46 -6.55 9.55 7.55
CA THR A 46 -6.36 10.20 6.25
C THR A 46 -7.68 10.12 5.50
N GLU A 47 -8.25 11.29 5.16
CA GLU A 47 -9.50 11.35 4.43
C GLU A 47 -9.20 11.03 2.97
N TRP A 48 -9.12 9.75 2.63
CA TRP A 48 -8.74 9.27 1.29
C TRP A 48 -9.59 9.87 0.16
N ASN A 49 -10.80 10.31 0.48
CA ASN A 49 -11.75 10.89 -0.47
C ASN A 49 -11.69 12.42 -0.54
N SER A 50 -10.76 13.09 0.16
CA SER A 50 -10.62 14.55 0.14
C SER A 50 -9.75 15.08 -1.00
N PHE A 51 -9.05 14.20 -1.73
CA PHE A 51 -8.16 14.59 -2.82
C PHE A 51 -8.94 14.78 -4.12
N GLU A 52 -9.03 16.02 -4.59
CA GLU A 52 -9.69 16.36 -5.85
C GLU A 52 -8.72 16.15 -7.03
N PRO A 53 -9.05 15.31 -8.03
CA PRO A 53 -8.27 15.21 -9.25
C PRO A 53 -8.21 16.56 -9.98
N PRO A 54 -7.14 16.84 -10.74
CA PRO A 54 -7.07 18.05 -11.56
C PRO A 54 -8.22 18.08 -12.59
N ASP A 55 -8.81 19.26 -12.79
CA ASP A 55 -9.88 19.51 -13.77
C ASP A 55 -9.33 19.51 -15.21
N ARG A 56 -8.89 18.34 -15.69
CA ARG A 56 -8.19 18.16 -16.97
C ARG A 56 -8.72 17.00 -17.81
N GLY A 57 -9.96 16.56 -17.60
CA GLY A 57 -10.55 15.52 -18.45
C GLY A 57 -11.83 14.90 -17.91
N THR A 58 -12.22 13.76 -18.50
CA THR A 58 -13.37 12.97 -18.06
C THR A 58 -13.11 12.40 -16.65
N PRO A 59 -14.07 12.45 -15.72
CA PRO A 59 -13.92 11.81 -14.42
C PRO A 59 -13.50 10.35 -14.58
N GLY A 60 -12.58 9.88 -13.73
CA GLY A 60 -12.24 8.47 -13.65
C GLY A 60 -13.48 7.62 -13.39
N ARG A 61 -13.41 6.34 -13.76
CA ARG A 61 -14.51 5.40 -13.58
C ARG A 61 -14.04 4.24 -12.73
N ARG A 62 -14.50 4.17 -11.48
CA ARG A 62 -14.10 3.09 -10.57
C ARG A 62 -14.71 1.74 -10.87
N VAL A 63 -15.93 1.72 -11.42
CA VAL A 63 -16.70 0.49 -11.73
C VAL A 63 -17.05 0.48 -13.21
N GLY A 64 -16.63 -0.58 -13.90
CA GLY A 64 -16.88 -0.79 -15.31
C GLY A 64 -18.37 -0.91 -15.65
N GLY A 65 -18.70 -0.88 -16.92
CA GLY A 65 -20.05 -1.13 -17.37
C GLY A 65 -20.26 -0.80 -18.84
N GLY A 66 -21.09 -1.58 -19.49
CA GLY A 66 -21.40 -1.47 -20.90
C GLY A 66 -22.75 -2.10 -21.17
N THR A 67 -23.49 -1.58 -22.15
CA THR A 67 -24.87 -2.04 -22.40
C THR A 67 -24.99 -2.91 -23.65
N ARG A 68 -23.94 -2.99 -24.51
CA ARG A 68 -24.06 -3.57 -25.85
C ARG A 68 -22.72 -4.10 -26.40
N SER A 69 -22.23 -5.25 -25.95
CA SER A 69 -21.08 -5.90 -26.60
C SER A 69 -21.08 -7.42 -26.43
N ARG A 70 -20.24 -8.10 -27.23
CA ARG A 70 -19.96 -9.55 -27.16
C ARG A 70 -19.13 -9.95 -25.94
N CYS A 71 -18.68 -8.97 -25.15
CA CYS A 71 -17.97 -9.20 -23.91
C CYS A 71 -18.84 -9.95 -22.90
N PRO A 72 -18.27 -10.85 -22.11
CA PRO A 72 -19.01 -11.53 -21.05
C PRO A 72 -19.64 -10.53 -20.08
N ARG A 73 -20.91 -10.73 -19.71
CA ARG A 73 -21.60 -9.86 -18.74
C ARG A 73 -20.91 -9.75 -17.37
N ALA A 74 -20.10 -10.74 -17.01
CA ALA A 74 -19.25 -10.70 -15.81
C ALA A 74 -18.28 -9.50 -15.83
N ALA A 75 -17.88 -9.01 -17.02
CA ALA A 75 -17.05 -7.82 -17.20
C ALA A 75 -17.63 -6.53 -16.58
N LEU A 76 -18.93 -6.51 -16.29
CA LEU A 76 -19.62 -5.37 -15.69
C LEU A 76 -19.21 -5.11 -14.23
N GLU A 77 -18.46 -6.01 -13.59
CA GLU A 77 -18.03 -5.86 -12.20
C GLU A 77 -16.54 -5.54 -12.01
N LEU A 78 -15.83 -5.24 -13.10
CA LEU A 78 -14.45 -4.74 -13.03
C LEU A 78 -14.40 -3.51 -12.12
N THR A 79 -13.56 -3.55 -11.10
CA THR A 79 -13.51 -2.53 -10.07
C THR A 79 -12.07 -2.14 -9.75
N ALA A 80 -11.77 -0.86 -9.78
CA ALA A 80 -10.47 -0.35 -9.33
C ALA A 80 -10.46 -0.13 -7.82
N LEU A 81 -9.40 -0.57 -7.14
CA LEU A 81 -9.22 -0.41 -5.71
C LEU A 81 -8.57 0.95 -5.43
N VAL A 82 -9.35 2.00 -5.65
CA VAL A 82 -8.97 3.40 -5.46
C VAL A 82 -10.04 4.17 -4.67
N PRO A 83 -9.69 5.33 -4.07
CA PRO A 83 -10.67 6.21 -3.43
C PRO A 83 -11.81 6.61 -4.37
N GLU A 84 -12.92 7.10 -3.82
CA GLU A 84 -14.09 7.50 -4.62
C GLU A 84 -13.76 8.63 -5.61
N THR A 85 -12.74 9.43 -5.32
CA THR A 85 -12.22 10.48 -6.19
C THR A 85 -11.47 9.93 -7.41
N ASN A 86 -11.17 8.63 -7.43
CA ASN A 86 -10.30 7.94 -8.39
C ASN A 86 -8.85 8.42 -8.41
N LEU A 87 -8.42 9.19 -7.41
CA LEU A 87 -7.05 9.68 -7.28
C LEU A 87 -6.33 8.94 -6.15
N GLY A 88 -5.14 8.44 -6.45
CA GLY A 88 -4.17 7.99 -5.46
C GLY A 88 -2.84 8.71 -5.62
N ARG A 89 -2.07 8.77 -4.54
CA ARG A 89 -0.73 9.36 -4.53
C ARG A 89 0.31 8.27 -4.38
N THR A 90 1.51 8.50 -4.92
CA THR A 90 2.62 7.57 -4.77
C THR A 90 3.99 8.22 -4.76
N VAL A 91 4.93 7.62 -4.04
CA VAL A 91 6.37 7.94 -4.12
C VAL A 91 7.14 6.99 -5.06
N ALA A 92 6.50 5.96 -5.60
CA ALA A 92 7.13 5.01 -6.51
C ALA A 92 7.20 5.56 -7.94
N ALA A 93 8.39 5.53 -8.56
CA ALA A 93 8.53 5.81 -10.00
C ALA A 93 7.85 4.74 -10.88
N TYR A 94 7.66 3.54 -10.32
CA TYR A 94 7.05 2.39 -10.95
C TYR A 94 5.98 1.82 -10.00
N PRO A 95 4.77 2.39 -9.97
CA PRO A 95 3.76 2.03 -8.97
C PRO A 95 3.14 0.66 -9.24
N THR A 96 2.51 0.10 -8.20
CA THR A 96 1.61 -1.06 -8.33
C THR A 96 0.18 -0.62 -8.13
N LEU A 97 -0.71 -1.05 -9.02
CA LEU A 97 -2.13 -0.73 -9.01
C LEU A 97 -2.95 -1.99 -8.76
N PHE A 98 -4.13 -1.83 -8.15
CA PHE A 98 -4.94 -2.94 -7.67
C PHE A 98 -6.35 -2.90 -8.25
N PHE A 99 -6.81 -4.06 -8.68
CA PHE A 99 -8.10 -4.21 -9.36
C PHE A 99 -8.78 -5.49 -8.89
N TYR A 100 -10.09 -5.45 -8.69
CA TYR A 100 -10.88 -6.66 -8.71
C TYR A 100 -11.25 -6.99 -10.15
N VAL A 101 -10.89 -8.18 -10.60
CA VAL A 101 -11.24 -8.71 -11.92
C VAL A 101 -12.24 -9.86 -11.74
N PRO A 102 -13.40 -9.81 -12.41
CA PRO A 102 -14.38 -10.88 -12.36
C PRO A 102 -13.86 -12.15 -13.04
N GLY A 103 -14.17 -13.31 -12.45
CA GLY A 103 -13.75 -14.60 -13.01
C GLY A 103 -14.58 -15.00 -14.23
N ILE A 104 -13.92 -15.45 -15.30
CA ILE A 104 -14.58 -15.91 -16.52
C ILE A 104 -14.02 -17.28 -16.92
N PRO A 105 -14.71 -18.37 -16.52
CA PRO A 105 -14.24 -19.73 -16.80
C PRO A 105 -14.07 -19.99 -18.30
N ASN A 106 -12.95 -20.62 -18.68
CA ASN A 106 -12.60 -20.96 -20.07
C ASN A 106 -12.54 -19.75 -21.03
N SER A 107 -12.26 -18.56 -20.51
CA SER A 107 -12.10 -17.36 -21.32
C SER A 107 -10.68 -17.26 -21.89
N SER A 108 -10.56 -16.92 -23.16
CA SER A 108 -9.30 -16.44 -23.77
C SER A 108 -9.20 -14.90 -23.74
N GLU A 109 -10.20 -14.24 -23.16
CA GLU A 109 -10.27 -12.79 -23.06
C GLU A 109 -9.17 -12.25 -22.15
N LYS A 110 -8.73 -11.03 -22.42
CA LYS A 110 -7.71 -10.33 -21.65
C LYS A 110 -8.22 -8.97 -21.20
N VAL A 111 -7.62 -8.46 -20.12
CA VAL A 111 -7.74 -7.06 -19.74
C VAL A 111 -6.45 -6.34 -20.11
N GLU A 112 -6.61 -5.16 -20.71
CA GLU A 112 -5.54 -4.30 -21.14
C GLU A 112 -5.37 -3.17 -20.13
N PHE A 113 -4.16 -3.05 -19.58
CA PHE A 113 -3.75 -1.95 -18.74
C PHE A 113 -2.96 -0.94 -19.55
N GLU A 114 -3.27 0.34 -19.40
CA GLU A 114 -2.58 1.45 -20.06
C GLU A 114 -2.34 2.57 -19.05
N LEU A 115 -1.13 3.11 -19.05
CA LEU A 115 -0.69 4.24 -18.22
C LEU A 115 -0.15 5.34 -19.14
N VAL A 116 -0.69 6.55 -19.02
CA VAL A 116 -0.41 7.70 -19.88
C VAL A 116 -0.08 8.94 -19.07
N ASP A 117 0.62 9.89 -19.70
CA ASP A 117 0.81 11.23 -19.17
C ASP A 117 -0.52 11.99 -19.12
N ALA A 118 -0.86 12.62 -17.99
CA ALA A 118 -2.13 13.33 -17.88
C ALA A 118 -2.21 14.60 -18.73
N ASN A 119 -1.07 15.17 -19.14
CA ASN A 119 -1.02 16.35 -20.00
C ASN A 119 -0.95 15.99 -21.48
N ASP A 120 -0.59 14.75 -21.80
CA ASP A 120 -0.50 14.23 -23.17
C ASP A 120 -0.99 12.77 -23.20
N PRO A 121 -2.31 12.54 -23.38
CA PRO A 121 -2.88 11.19 -23.40
C PRO A 121 -2.34 10.30 -24.52
N ASP A 122 -1.74 10.87 -25.57
CA ASP A 122 -1.09 10.11 -26.65
C ASP A 122 0.29 9.57 -26.23
N ARG A 123 0.87 10.11 -25.14
CA ARG A 123 2.11 9.63 -24.53
C ARG A 123 1.84 8.46 -23.59
N VAL A 124 1.84 7.26 -24.18
CA VAL A 124 1.77 5.99 -23.43
C VAL A 124 3.11 5.72 -22.73
N LEU A 125 3.06 5.55 -21.40
CA LEU A 125 4.22 5.29 -20.55
C LEU A 125 4.40 3.81 -20.26
N TYR A 126 3.31 3.05 -20.20
CA TYR A 126 3.32 1.61 -20.04
C TYR A 126 2.01 1.00 -20.55
N LYS A 127 2.10 -0.21 -21.12
CA LYS A 127 0.96 -0.98 -21.59
C LYS A 127 1.18 -2.47 -21.40
N SER A 128 0.15 -3.19 -20.96
CA SER A 128 0.25 -4.62 -20.64
C SER A 128 -1.07 -5.34 -20.82
N LEU A 129 -1.00 -6.65 -21.11
CA LEU A 129 -2.15 -7.53 -21.12
C LEU A 129 -2.10 -8.50 -19.94
N VAL A 130 -3.22 -8.62 -19.24
CA VAL A 130 -3.40 -9.56 -18.14
C VAL A 130 -4.48 -10.58 -18.51
N SER A 131 -4.19 -11.86 -18.31
CA SER A 131 -5.17 -12.92 -18.55
C SER A 131 -6.25 -12.87 -17.49
N ILE A 132 -7.50 -13.06 -17.88
CA ILE A 132 -8.61 -13.08 -16.92
C ILE A 132 -8.58 -14.40 -16.13
N PRO A 133 -8.65 -14.35 -14.78
CA PRO A 133 -8.64 -15.55 -13.98
C PRO A 133 -9.94 -16.36 -14.13
N GLU A 134 -9.88 -17.66 -13.88
CA GLU A 134 -11.08 -18.52 -13.89
C GLU A 134 -12.04 -18.18 -12.75
N ARG A 135 -11.50 -17.74 -11.60
CA ARG A 135 -12.24 -17.27 -10.43
C ARG A 135 -11.94 -15.79 -10.22
N GLY A 136 -12.96 -15.02 -9.84
CA GLY A 136 -12.79 -13.60 -9.55
C GLY A 136 -11.85 -13.38 -8.37
N GLY A 137 -11.21 -12.21 -8.35
CA GLY A 137 -10.32 -11.84 -7.26
C GLY A 137 -9.60 -10.52 -7.50
N THR A 138 -8.90 -10.07 -6.47
CA THR A 138 -8.03 -8.91 -6.52
C THR A 138 -6.69 -9.27 -7.15
N ILE A 139 -6.28 -8.51 -8.16
CA ILE A 139 -5.01 -8.63 -8.84
C ILE A 139 -4.15 -7.39 -8.58
N ALA A 140 -2.85 -7.56 -8.66
CA ALA A 140 -1.86 -6.49 -8.69
C ALA A 140 -1.33 -6.32 -10.12
N ILE A 141 -1.22 -5.08 -10.60
CA ILE A 141 -0.54 -4.73 -11.83
C ILE A 141 0.62 -3.80 -11.48
N SER A 142 1.84 -4.31 -11.54
CA SER A 142 3.06 -3.53 -11.27
C SER A 142 3.62 -2.97 -12.57
N VAL A 143 3.89 -1.67 -12.59
CA VAL A 143 4.68 -1.07 -13.67
C VAL A 143 6.13 -1.56 -13.50
N PRO A 144 6.78 -2.11 -14.54
CA PRO A 144 8.10 -2.72 -14.40
C PRO A 144 9.26 -1.71 -14.48
N ASP A 145 10.33 -1.98 -13.74
CA ASP A 145 11.64 -1.29 -13.77
C ASP A 145 12.66 -2.08 -14.64
N ASP A 146 12.22 -2.62 -15.78
CA ASP A 146 13.07 -3.43 -16.67
C ASP A 146 13.37 -2.76 -18.02
N GLY A 147 12.99 -1.49 -18.15
CA GLY A 147 13.12 -0.70 -19.37
C GLY A 147 11.91 -0.80 -20.32
N SER A 148 10.90 -1.62 -20.02
CA SER A 148 9.65 -1.67 -20.79
C SER A 148 8.62 -0.59 -20.41
N ALA A 149 8.89 0.19 -19.36
CA ALA A 149 8.07 1.32 -18.92
C ALA A 149 8.90 2.59 -18.71
N THR A 150 8.24 3.75 -18.89
CA THR A 150 8.82 5.06 -18.55
C THR A 150 8.57 5.38 -17.07
N PRO A 151 9.61 5.76 -16.29
CA PRO A 151 9.43 6.13 -14.88
C PRO A 151 8.55 7.37 -14.72
N LEU A 152 7.74 7.38 -13.66
CA LEU A 152 6.96 8.55 -13.27
C LEU A 152 7.83 9.63 -12.64
N GLU A 153 7.67 10.86 -13.10
CA GLU A 153 8.34 12.06 -12.61
C GLU A 153 7.62 12.61 -11.37
N PRO A 154 8.35 13.07 -10.34
CA PRO A 154 7.78 13.79 -9.21
C PRO A 154 6.93 15.00 -9.61
N ASP A 155 5.99 15.35 -8.75
CA ASP A 155 5.07 16.48 -8.85
C ASP A 155 4.26 16.51 -10.15
N THR A 156 3.96 15.32 -10.67
CA THR A 156 3.28 15.10 -11.95
C THR A 156 2.08 14.19 -11.79
N TYR A 157 1.05 14.44 -12.62
CA TYR A 157 -0.17 13.65 -12.67
C TYR A 157 -0.16 12.71 -13.88
N TYR A 158 -0.73 11.53 -13.69
CA TYR A 158 -0.85 10.49 -14.71
C TYR A 158 -2.26 9.91 -14.71
N ASN A 159 -2.67 9.36 -15.85
CA ASN A 159 -3.91 8.60 -15.95
C ASN A 159 -3.61 7.15 -16.24
N TRP A 160 -4.40 6.26 -15.65
CA TRP A 160 -4.39 4.84 -16.01
C TRP A 160 -5.78 4.39 -16.40
N TYR A 161 -5.83 3.36 -17.24
CA TYR A 161 -7.03 2.70 -17.71
C TYR A 161 -6.85 1.19 -17.66
N LEU A 162 -7.92 0.48 -17.32
CA LEU A 162 -8.00 -0.97 -17.41
C LEU A 162 -9.30 -1.32 -18.14
N SER A 163 -9.19 -1.94 -19.32
CA SER A 163 -10.34 -2.26 -20.17
C SER A 163 -10.30 -3.70 -20.67
N PHE A 164 -11.46 -4.27 -20.98
CA PHE A 164 -11.51 -5.56 -21.69
C PHE A 164 -11.13 -5.38 -23.16
N GLU A 165 -10.33 -6.30 -23.70
CA GLU A 165 -9.90 -6.28 -25.11
C GLU A 165 -11.09 -6.32 -26.07
N CYS A 166 -12.16 -7.04 -25.73
CA CYS A 166 -13.37 -7.17 -26.52
C CYS A 166 -14.25 -5.91 -26.59
N ASP A 167 -14.11 -4.96 -25.65
CA ASP A 167 -14.85 -3.69 -25.64
C ASP A 167 -14.11 -2.64 -24.79
N PRO A 168 -13.40 -1.69 -25.42
CA PRO A 168 -12.64 -0.67 -24.70
C PRO A 168 -13.54 0.28 -23.90
N ASN A 169 -14.87 0.30 -24.13
CA ASN A 169 -15.79 1.09 -23.29
C ASN A 169 -16.10 0.41 -21.95
N MET A 170 -15.82 -0.89 -21.82
CA MET A 170 -15.87 -1.61 -20.54
C MET A 170 -14.56 -1.41 -19.80
N LEU A 171 -14.37 -0.19 -19.31
CA LEU A 171 -13.15 0.24 -18.65
C LEU A 171 -13.40 0.76 -17.24
N VAL A 172 -12.37 0.65 -16.42
CA VAL A 172 -12.15 1.46 -15.23
C VAL A 172 -10.94 2.37 -15.44
N GLY A 173 -10.90 3.51 -14.79
CA GLY A 173 -9.83 4.49 -14.96
C GLY A 173 -9.67 5.39 -13.74
N GLY A 174 -8.47 5.93 -13.56
CA GLY A 174 -8.15 6.80 -12.43
C GLY A 174 -6.88 7.60 -12.63
N TRP A 175 -6.44 8.22 -11.54
CA TRP A 175 -5.37 9.20 -11.49
C TRP A 175 -4.28 8.75 -10.53
N ILE A 176 -3.03 9.04 -10.92
CA ILE A 176 -1.87 8.98 -10.03
C ILE A 176 -1.33 10.40 -9.90
N GLU A 177 -1.07 10.83 -8.67
CA GLU A 177 -0.14 11.91 -8.39
C GLU A 177 1.18 11.29 -7.91
N ARG A 178 2.25 11.48 -8.67
CA ARG A 178 3.60 11.08 -8.26
C ARG A 178 4.18 12.22 -7.42
N VAL A 179 4.48 11.99 -6.15
CA VAL A 179 4.93 13.03 -5.21
C VAL A 179 6.37 12.82 -4.80
N GLU A 180 7.15 13.87 -4.60
CA GLU A 180 8.57 13.75 -4.27
C GLU A 180 8.84 12.87 -3.03
N LEU A 181 9.78 11.93 -3.16
CA LEU A 181 10.29 11.17 -2.00
C LEU A 181 11.37 12.00 -1.31
N THR A 182 10.99 12.72 -0.26
CA THR A 182 11.94 13.55 0.50
C THR A 182 12.94 12.69 1.27
N THR A 183 14.16 13.18 1.49
CA THR A 183 15.19 12.47 2.28
C THR A 183 14.69 12.05 3.67
N PRO A 184 14.00 12.90 4.46
CA PRO A 184 13.48 12.48 5.76
C PRO A 184 12.48 11.32 5.67
N LEU A 185 11.60 11.32 4.67
CA LEU A 185 10.64 10.24 4.47
C LEU A 185 11.33 8.94 4.02
N GLN A 186 12.33 9.04 3.15
CA GLN A 186 13.15 7.91 2.74
C GLN A 186 13.84 7.26 3.96
N ASP A 187 14.52 8.06 4.78
CA ASP A 187 15.23 7.58 5.97
C ASP A 187 14.26 6.88 6.95
N GLU A 188 13.05 7.41 7.12
CA GLU A 188 12.02 6.80 7.98
C GLU A 188 11.53 5.45 7.43
N LEU A 189 11.28 5.37 6.11
CA LEU A 189 10.85 4.13 5.45
C LEU A 189 11.94 3.05 5.46
N GLU A 190 13.21 3.43 5.32
CA GLU A 190 14.35 2.51 5.37
C GLU A 190 14.59 1.95 6.78
N ALA A 191 14.33 2.75 7.82
CA ALA A 191 14.43 2.33 9.22
C ALA A 191 13.23 1.51 9.71
N ALA A 192 12.07 1.66 9.07
CA ALA A 192 10.82 1.01 9.47
C ALA A 192 10.72 -0.45 9.00
N SER A 193 10.08 -1.30 9.81
CA SER A 193 9.69 -2.64 9.36
C SER A 193 8.55 -2.55 8.33
N PRO A 194 8.35 -3.57 7.46
CA PRO A 194 7.23 -3.64 6.52
C PRO A 194 5.86 -3.31 7.15
N GLY A 195 5.59 -3.81 8.35
CA GLY A 195 4.34 -3.53 9.07
C GLY A 195 4.23 -2.08 9.56
N ASP A 196 5.33 -1.47 9.96
CA ASP A 196 5.36 -0.08 10.44
C ASP A 196 5.23 0.92 9.28
N ARG A 197 5.74 0.57 8.09
CA ARG A 197 5.59 1.38 6.86
C ARG A 197 4.14 1.65 6.51
N LEU A 198 3.21 0.74 6.83
CA LEU A 198 1.79 0.96 6.60
C LEU A 198 1.28 2.24 7.30
N ALA A 199 1.72 2.49 8.53
CA ALA A 199 1.33 3.71 9.25
C ALA A 199 1.97 4.97 8.64
N ILE A 200 3.18 4.86 8.11
CA ILE A 200 3.87 5.95 7.41
C ILE A 200 3.13 6.28 6.11
N TYR A 201 2.86 5.29 5.25
CA TYR A 201 2.14 5.51 3.99
C TYR A 201 0.74 6.08 4.22
N GLU A 202 0.04 5.60 5.24
CA GLU A 202 -1.27 6.14 5.64
C GLU A 202 -1.17 7.60 6.07
N ARG A 203 -0.20 7.96 6.93
CA ARG A 203 0.05 9.33 7.39
C ARG A 203 0.41 10.29 6.25
N GLU A 204 1.23 9.83 5.29
CA GLU A 204 1.66 10.62 4.13
C GLU A 204 0.60 10.65 3.01
N GLY A 205 -0.48 9.87 3.13
CA GLY A 205 -1.53 9.77 2.12
C GLY A 205 -1.10 9.09 0.82
N LEU A 206 -0.16 8.13 0.90
CA LEU A 206 0.42 7.40 -0.23
C LEU A 206 -0.40 6.14 -0.52
N TRP A 207 -1.57 6.33 -1.15
CA TRP A 207 -2.56 5.26 -1.39
C TRP A 207 -1.98 4.02 -2.08
N TYR A 208 -1.25 4.21 -3.18
CA TYR A 208 -0.75 3.08 -3.97
C TYR A 208 0.35 2.32 -3.22
N ASP A 209 1.24 3.02 -2.52
CA ASP A 209 2.30 2.42 -1.70
C ASP A 209 1.72 1.67 -0.48
N LEU A 210 0.74 2.25 0.20
CA LEU A 210 0.02 1.62 1.31
C LEU A 210 -0.63 0.31 0.87
N LEU A 211 -1.37 0.35 -0.23
CA LEU A 211 -2.12 -0.81 -0.72
C LEU A 211 -1.17 -1.90 -1.20
N ALA A 212 -0.04 -1.53 -1.82
CA ALA A 212 0.99 -2.46 -2.25
C ALA A 212 1.68 -3.19 -1.09
N GLU A 213 2.13 -2.44 -0.08
CA GLU A 213 2.76 -3.02 1.10
C GLU A 213 1.77 -3.93 1.85
N LEU A 214 0.50 -3.50 2.01
CA LEU A 214 -0.51 -4.31 2.69
C LEU A 214 -0.87 -5.59 1.92
N PHE A 215 -0.99 -5.50 0.59
CA PHE A 215 -1.24 -6.65 -0.27
C PHE A 215 -0.11 -7.68 -0.16
N GLN A 216 1.15 -7.22 -0.24
CA GLN A 216 2.32 -8.11 -0.11
C GLN A 216 2.36 -8.79 1.26
N LEU A 217 2.12 -8.04 2.35
CA LEU A 217 2.08 -8.62 3.69
C LEU A 217 0.99 -9.69 3.82
N ARG A 218 -0.17 -9.50 3.17
CA ARG A 218 -1.24 -10.50 3.12
C ARG A 218 -0.87 -11.73 2.30
N GLN A 219 -0.14 -11.58 1.19
CA GLN A 219 0.39 -12.70 0.41
C GLN A 219 1.42 -13.50 1.22
N ASP A 220 2.30 -12.82 1.95
CA ASP A 220 3.35 -13.46 2.75
C ASP A 220 2.80 -14.15 4.01
N ARG A 221 1.72 -13.60 4.59
CA ARG A 221 1.11 -14.06 5.84
C ARG A 221 -0.43 -14.20 5.70
N PRO A 222 -0.92 -15.13 4.85
CA PRO A 222 -2.34 -15.21 4.51
C PRO A 222 -3.24 -15.67 5.67
N ALA A 223 -2.66 -16.20 6.75
CA ALA A 223 -3.39 -16.64 7.95
C ALA A 223 -3.35 -15.61 9.09
N ASP A 224 -2.77 -14.42 8.88
CA ASP A 224 -2.68 -13.36 9.90
C ASP A 224 -4.00 -12.56 9.95
N PRO A 225 -4.81 -12.73 11.02
CA PRO A 225 -6.12 -12.07 11.10
C PRO A 225 -6.01 -10.55 11.26
N LEU A 226 -4.86 -10.02 11.71
CA LEU A 226 -4.67 -8.58 11.83
C LEU A 226 -4.53 -7.93 10.45
N LEU A 227 -3.82 -8.59 9.52
CA LEU A 227 -3.67 -8.10 8.15
C LEU A 227 -4.98 -8.20 7.36
N GLU A 228 -5.75 -9.27 7.58
CA GLU A 228 -7.11 -9.40 7.05
C GLU A 228 -7.98 -8.21 7.48
N ALA A 229 -8.08 -7.97 8.79
CA ALA A 229 -8.89 -6.89 9.34
C ALA A 229 -8.43 -5.52 8.83
N ARG A 230 -7.11 -5.30 8.71
CA ARG A 230 -6.57 -4.04 8.19
C ARG A 230 -6.93 -3.81 6.72
N TRP A 231 -6.90 -4.86 5.89
CA TRP A 231 -7.32 -4.79 4.49
C TRP A 231 -8.81 -4.45 4.36
N GLN A 232 -9.66 -5.15 5.12
CA GLN A 232 -11.10 -4.89 5.15
C GLN A 232 -11.40 -3.45 5.60
N GLN A 233 -10.74 -2.99 6.65
CA GLN A 233 -10.90 -1.63 7.14
C GLN A 233 -10.46 -0.60 6.09
N LEU A 234 -9.30 -0.79 5.46
CA LEU A 234 -8.80 0.13 4.44
C LEU A 234 -9.77 0.26 3.26
N LEU A 235 -10.24 -0.87 2.71
CA LEU A 235 -11.20 -0.84 1.60
C LEU A 235 -12.57 -0.26 2.01
N ALA A 236 -13.00 -0.47 3.25
CA ALA A 236 -14.22 0.15 3.76
C ALA A 236 -14.11 1.70 3.81
N THR A 237 -12.92 2.26 4.08
CA THR A 237 -12.73 3.73 4.09
C THR A 237 -13.01 4.39 2.73
N VAL A 238 -12.88 3.62 1.66
CA VAL A 238 -13.15 4.05 0.28
C VAL A 238 -14.43 3.41 -0.28
N LYS A 239 -15.28 2.81 0.56
CA LYS A 239 -16.54 2.15 0.18
C LYS A 239 -16.36 1.03 -0.86
N LEU A 240 -15.37 0.18 -0.62
CA LEU A 240 -15.09 -1.05 -1.37
C LEU A 240 -15.11 -2.29 -0.46
N ASP A 241 -15.87 -2.22 0.64
CA ASP A 241 -16.04 -3.31 1.61
C ASP A 241 -16.64 -4.58 0.99
N ASP A 242 -17.47 -4.44 -0.05
CA ASP A 242 -18.04 -5.55 -0.81
C ASP A 242 -16.99 -6.38 -1.58
N ARG A 243 -15.78 -5.84 -1.78
CA ARG A 243 -14.65 -6.51 -2.45
C ARG A 243 -13.56 -6.96 -1.50
N ALA A 244 -13.68 -6.69 -0.21
CA ALA A 244 -12.59 -6.93 0.72
C ALA A 244 -12.32 -8.40 1.03
N GLU A 245 -13.32 -9.26 0.86
CA GLU A 245 -13.23 -10.71 1.08
C GLU A 245 -12.84 -11.48 -0.20
N GLU A 246 -12.68 -10.78 -1.33
CA GLU A 246 -12.32 -11.41 -2.59
C GLU A 246 -10.90 -12.01 -2.54
N PRO A 247 -10.65 -13.16 -3.21
CA PRO A 247 -9.33 -13.78 -3.20
C PRO A 247 -8.25 -12.84 -3.73
N LEU A 248 -7.10 -12.78 -3.06
CA LEU A 248 -5.91 -12.11 -3.60
C LEU A 248 -5.20 -13.07 -4.56
N LEU A 249 -5.11 -12.69 -5.82
CA LEU A 249 -4.57 -13.51 -6.90
C LEU A 249 -3.17 -13.02 -7.30
N ASP A 250 -2.26 -13.96 -7.49
CA ASP A 250 -0.97 -13.74 -8.13
C ASP A 250 -1.09 -14.17 -9.60
N LEU A 251 -1.09 -13.21 -10.53
CA LEU A 251 -1.25 -13.46 -11.96
C LEU A 251 -0.01 -13.03 -12.73
N PRO A 252 0.48 -13.86 -13.68
CA PRO A 252 1.58 -13.46 -14.54
C PRO A 252 1.15 -12.32 -15.48
N MET A 253 1.90 -11.23 -15.46
CA MET A 253 1.75 -10.12 -16.41
C MET A 253 2.53 -10.41 -17.70
N MET A 254 1.96 -10.06 -18.85
CA MET A 254 2.65 -10.14 -20.15
C MET A 254 2.81 -8.73 -20.72
N PRO A 255 4.05 -8.19 -20.78
CA PRO A 255 4.31 -6.95 -21.48
C PRO A 255 3.85 -7.06 -22.94
N LEU A 256 3.20 -6.01 -23.45
CA LEU A 256 3.01 -5.89 -24.88
C LEU A 256 4.35 -5.44 -25.47
N GLU A 257 4.96 -6.27 -26.32
CA GLU A 257 6.12 -5.84 -27.11
C GLU A 257 5.72 -4.56 -27.88
N ALA A 258 6.58 -3.53 -27.81
CA ALA A 258 6.38 -2.32 -28.59
C ALA A 258 6.22 -2.69 -30.08
N PRO A 259 5.37 -1.98 -30.87
CA PRO A 259 5.22 -2.28 -32.28
C PRO A 259 6.60 -2.26 -32.94
N ASP A 260 6.95 -3.38 -33.58
CA ASP A 260 8.20 -3.56 -34.31
C ASP A 260 8.51 -2.29 -35.11
N ALA A 261 9.64 -1.67 -34.82
CA ALA A 261 10.18 -0.63 -35.68
C ALA A 261 10.24 -1.21 -37.10
N PRO A 262 9.74 -0.50 -38.13
CA PRO A 262 9.72 -1.02 -39.48
C PRO A 262 11.15 -1.42 -39.85
N ASN A 263 11.32 -2.68 -40.26
CA ASN A 263 12.59 -3.22 -40.73
C ASN A 263 13.23 -2.21 -41.70
N GLU A 264 14.30 -1.53 -41.26
CA GLU A 264 15.17 -0.80 -42.18
C GLU A 264 15.95 -1.85 -42.97
N GLU A 265 15.34 -2.32 -44.07
CA GLU A 265 16.08 -2.95 -45.16
C GLU A 265 16.97 -1.89 -45.82
N PHE A 266 18.29 -2.05 -45.66
CA PHE A 266 19.31 -1.52 -46.57
C PHE A 266 20.21 -2.67 -47.06
#